data_AF-A0A366DPM2-F1
#
_entry.id   AF-A0A366DPM2-F1
#
_cell.length_a   1.000
_cell.length_b   1.000
_cell.length_c   1.000
_cell.angle_alpha   90.00
_cell.angle_beta   90.00
_cell.angle_gamma   90.00
#
_symmetry.space_group_name_H-M   'P 1'
#
loop_
_entity.id
_entity.type
_entity.pdbx_description
1 polymer ?
#
loop_
_entity_poly.entity_id
_entity_poly.type
_entity_poly.pdbx_seq_one_letter_code
_entity_poly.pdbx_strand_id
1 'polypeptide(L)'
;MKLIFKGKVELGDDCRVGLAEEDGAIRIGDKDVVREIDDTFSSDTKLTVGIADKTFTGELFVMCGWGYSEYTPMDSDELKVGEHNLISILQEHEDEEVTMFVSDEPIDVLED
;
A
#
# COMPACT_ATOMS: atom_id res chain seq x y z
N MET A 1 -4.50 15.61 -0.87
CA MET A 1 -4.50 14.55 -1.91
C MET A 1 -5.22 13.30 -1.41
N LYS A 2 -5.85 12.54 -2.31
CA LYS A 2 -6.59 11.31 -1.98
C LYS A 2 -6.31 10.22 -3.02
N LEU A 3 -5.93 9.04 -2.55
CA LEU A 3 -5.90 7.81 -3.35
C LEU A 3 -7.07 6.91 -2.96
N ILE A 4 -7.61 6.21 -3.96
CA ILE A 4 -8.65 5.21 -3.80
C ILE A 4 -8.20 3.95 -4.55
N PHE A 5 -8.17 2.86 -3.81
CA PHE A 5 -7.92 1.51 -4.33
C PHE A 5 -9.19 0.71 -4.17
N LYS A 6 -9.61 0.02 -5.24
CA LYS A 6 -10.82 -0.80 -5.22
C LYS A 6 -10.59 -2.05 -6.04
N GLY A 7 -10.85 -3.19 -5.42
CA GLY A 7 -10.74 -4.49 -6.08
C GLY A 7 -10.28 -5.57 -5.12
N LYS A 8 -9.93 -6.71 -5.71
CA LYS A 8 -9.43 -7.87 -4.98
C LYS A 8 -8.04 -7.59 -4.42
N VAL A 9 -7.77 -7.97 -3.16
CA VAL A 9 -6.42 -7.96 -2.61
C VAL A 9 -5.64 -9.14 -3.16
N GLU A 10 -4.50 -8.86 -3.76
CA GLU A 10 -3.58 -9.87 -4.27
C GLU A 10 -2.20 -9.62 -3.67
N LEU A 11 -1.60 -10.66 -3.10
CA LEU A 11 -0.22 -10.60 -2.62
C LEU A 11 0.70 -10.67 -3.84
N GLY A 12 1.60 -9.71 -3.96
CA GLY A 12 2.66 -9.81 -4.95
C GLY A 12 3.79 -10.70 -4.44
N ASP A 13 4.83 -10.87 -5.24
CA ASP A 13 5.99 -11.70 -4.90
C ASP A 13 7.00 -10.99 -3.98
N ASP A 14 6.59 -9.88 -3.34
CA ASP A 14 7.41 -8.94 -2.55
C ASP A 14 8.62 -8.38 -3.33
N CYS A 15 8.70 -8.58 -4.66
CA CYS A 15 9.90 -8.34 -5.45
C CYS A 15 9.63 -7.48 -6.70
N ARG A 16 10.04 -6.21 -6.68
CA ARG A 16 10.15 -5.37 -7.89
C ARG A 16 11.43 -5.70 -8.67
N VAL A 17 11.34 -6.64 -9.63
CA VAL A 17 12.46 -7.04 -10.50
C VAL A 17 12.11 -6.76 -11.96
N GLY A 18 12.56 -5.61 -12.49
CA GLY A 18 12.40 -5.24 -13.89
C GLY A 18 11.23 -4.31 -14.18
N LEU A 19 10.66 -4.39 -15.39
CA LEU A 19 9.52 -3.58 -15.86
C LEU A 19 8.22 -4.41 -15.94
N ALA A 20 8.14 -5.53 -15.20
CA ALA A 20 7.02 -6.46 -15.32
C ALA A 20 5.85 -6.06 -14.41
N GLU A 21 4.63 -6.43 -14.82
CA GLU A 21 3.34 -6.01 -14.26
C GLU A 21 2.99 -6.65 -12.90
N GLU A 22 3.95 -7.29 -12.23
CA GLU A 22 3.81 -8.01 -10.94
C GLU A 22 4.68 -7.38 -9.83
N ASP A 23 5.00 -6.09 -9.95
CA ASP A 23 5.76 -5.34 -8.95
C ASP A 23 4.96 -5.12 -7.64
N GLY A 24 5.59 -5.39 -6.49
CA GLY A 24 5.19 -4.87 -5.17
C GLY A 24 4.67 -5.93 -4.19
N ALA A 25 4.70 -5.64 -2.88
CA ALA A 25 4.24 -6.58 -1.85
C ALA A 25 2.71 -6.81 -1.86
N ILE A 26 1.92 -5.81 -2.27
CA ILE A 26 0.46 -5.92 -2.22
C ILE A 26 -0.24 -5.09 -3.29
N ARG A 27 -1.24 -5.71 -3.91
CA ARG A 27 -2.10 -5.10 -4.92
C ARG A 27 -3.55 -5.08 -4.47
N ILE A 28 -4.27 -4.06 -4.90
CA ILE A 28 -5.73 -3.98 -4.77
C ILE A 28 -6.29 -3.64 -6.15
N GLY A 29 -6.95 -4.61 -6.77
CA GLY A 29 -7.32 -4.54 -8.18
C GLY A 29 -6.06 -4.51 -9.05
N ASP A 30 -5.98 -3.56 -9.99
CA ASP A 30 -4.85 -3.45 -10.92
C ASP A 30 -3.64 -2.67 -10.36
N LYS A 31 -3.73 -2.11 -9.15
CA LYS A 31 -2.75 -1.17 -8.58
C LYS A 31 -1.82 -1.78 -7.54
N ASP A 32 -0.53 -1.48 -7.63
CA ASP A 32 0.47 -1.66 -6.55
C ASP A 32 0.26 -0.57 -5.49
N VAL A 33 -0.16 -0.98 -4.30
CA VAL A 33 -0.51 -0.03 -3.22
C VAL A 33 0.72 0.71 -2.71
N VAL A 34 1.85 0.01 -2.56
CA VAL A 34 3.06 0.58 -1.97
C VAL A 34 3.64 1.61 -2.92
N ARG A 35 3.75 1.28 -4.21
CA ARG A 35 4.26 2.20 -5.23
C ARG A 35 3.38 3.43 -5.41
N GLU A 36 2.06 3.26 -5.52
CA GLU A 36 1.15 4.40 -5.72
C GLU A 36 1.20 5.37 -4.54
N ILE A 37 1.39 4.87 -3.30
CA ILE A 37 1.55 5.71 -2.12
C ILE A 37 2.90 6.42 -2.12
N ASP A 38 3.99 5.73 -2.43
CA ASP A 38 5.35 6.31 -2.53
C ASP A 38 5.44 7.40 -3.61
N ASP A 39 4.83 7.15 -4.77
CA ASP A 39 4.81 8.10 -5.90
C ASP A 39 3.92 9.33 -5.61
N THR A 40 2.92 9.21 -4.73
CA THR A 40 1.94 10.27 -4.46
C THR A 40 2.26 11.11 -3.23
N PHE A 41 2.71 10.48 -2.14
CA PHE A 41 2.87 11.12 -0.84
C PHE A 41 4.33 11.13 -0.42
N SER A 42 4.81 12.28 0.06
CA SER A 42 6.14 12.34 0.67
C SER A 42 6.18 11.53 1.97
N SER A 43 7.30 10.88 2.25
CA SER A 43 7.59 10.31 3.58
C SER A 43 7.39 11.37 4.68
N ASP A 44 7.01 10.93 5.88
CA ASP A 44 6.65 11.75 7.05
C ASP A 44 5.34 12.57 6.90
N THR A 45 4.62 12.44 5.79
CA THR A 45 3.28 13.04 5.65
C THR A 45 2.31 12.36 6.62
N LYS A 46 1.54 13.14 7.38
CA LYS A 46 0.47 12.59 8.21
C LYS A 46 -0.70 12.16 7.33
N LEU A 47 -0.99 10.87 7.31
CA LEU A 47 -2.07 10.27 6.53
C LEU A 47 -3.15 9.70 7.41
N THR A 48 -4.37 9.71 6.89
CA THR A 48 -5.49 8.89 7.32
C THR A 48 -5.70 7.81 6.27
N VAL A 49 -5.80 6.56 6.71
CA VAL A 49 -6.02 5.39 5.86
C VAL A 49 -7.26 4.65 6.32
N GLY A 50 -8.23 4.49 5.43
CA GLY A 50 -9.41 3.66 5.64
C GLY A 50 -9.29 2.36 4.86
N ILE A 51 -9.47 1.22 5.51
CA ILE A 51 -9.53 -0.11 4.88
C ILE A 51 -10.74 -0.83 5.48
N ALA A 52 -11.71 -1.19 4.64
CA ALA A 52 -12.99 -1.74 5.09
C ALA A 52 -13.65 -0.85 6.17
N ASP A 53 -13.86 -1.37 7.39
CA ASP A 53 -14.45 -0.67 8.54
C ASP A 53 -13.42 -0.04 9.49
N LYS A 54 -12.13 -0.16 9.19
CA LYS A 54 -11.04 0.34 10.05
C LYS A 54 -10.45 1.62 9.48
N THR A 55 -10.07 2.53 10.38
CA THR A 55 -9.35 3.76 10.05
C THR A 55 -8.08 3.87 10.88
N PHE A 56 -6.97 4.16 10.21
CA PHE A 56 -5.65 4.35 10.79
C PHE A 56 -5.21 5.79 10.53
N THR A 57 -4.46 6.39 11.45
CA THR A 57 -3.94 7.74 11.26
C THR A 57 -2.57 7.87 11.87
N GLY A 58 -1.62 8.44 11.14
CA GLY A 58 -0.24 8.56 11.58
C GLY A 58 0.67 9.09 10.49
N GLU A 59 1.95 9.22 10.82
CA GLU A 59 2.98 9.59 9.85
C GLU A 59 3.23 8.42 8.89
N LEU A 60 3.34 8.73 7.60
CA LEU A 60 3.68 7.78 6.56
C LEU A 60 5.16 7.40 6.67
N PHE A 61 5.40 6.10 6.75
CA PHE A 61 6.69 5.51 6.42
C PHE A 61 6.48 4.55 5.26
N VAL A 62 7.17 4.79 4.16
CA VAL A 62 7.14 3.94 2.98
C VAL A 62 8.56 3.71 2.49
N MET A 63 8.85 2.46 2.16
CA MET A 63 10.05 2.05 1.47
C MET A 63 9.64 1.06 0.39
N CYS A 64 9.77 1.46 -0.87
CA CYS A 64 9.75 0.53 -1.98
C CYS A 64 11.05 -0.25 -1.99
N GLY A 65 10.97 -1.55 -1.79
CA GLY A 65 12.08 -2.47 -1.98
C GLY A 65 12.60 -2.43 -3.41
N TRP A 66 13.92 -2.50 -3.59
CA TRP A 66 14.57 -2.57 -4.92
C TRP A 66 15.55 -3.74 -5.01
N GLY A 67 15.47 -4.48 -6.13
CA GLY A 67 16.41 -5.53 -6.49
C GLY A 67 17.11 -5.22 -7.81
N TYR A 68 18.42 -5.37 -7.86
CA TYR A 68 19.20 -5.13 -9.09
C TYR A 68 19.29 -6.35 -10.01
N SER A 69 19.01 -7.56 -9.50
CA SER A 69 19.02 -8.83 -10.25
C SER A 69 18.40 -9.97 -9.45
N GLU A 70 18.06 -11.08 -10.12
CA GLU A 70 17.66 -12.36 -9.49
C GLU A 70 18.72 -12.96 -8.54
N TYR A 71 19.96 -12.45 -8.53
CA TYR A 71 21.12 -12.98 -7.81
C TYR A 71 21.50 -12.19 -6.55
N THR A 72 20.83 -11.07 -6.27
CA THR A 72 21.07 -10.24 -5.09
C THR A 72 19.80 -10.23 -4.24
N PRO A 73 19.86 -10.64 -2.95
CA PRO A 73 18.69 -10.58 -2.08
C PRO A 73 18.18 -9.14 -2.02
N MET A 74 16.88 -9.00 -2.25
CA MET A 74 16.17 -7.75 -2.40
C MET A 74 15.72 -7.21 -1.04
N ASP A 75 15.68 -5.89 -0.89
CA ASP A 75 15.03 -5.27 0.27
C ASP A 75 13.51 -5.43 0.11
N SER A 76 12.81 -5.86 1.17
CA SER A 76 11.35 -5.98 1.17
C SER A 76 10.68 -4.61 1.21
N ASP A 77 9.45 -4.54 0.70
CA ASP A 77 8.60 -3.38 0.88
C ASP A 77 8.26 -3.15 2.35
N GLU A 78 8.20 -1.88 2.74
CA GLU A 78 7.61 -1.45 3.99
C GLU A 78 6.57 -0.35 3.73
N LEU A 79 5.39 -0.49 4.33
CA LEU A 79 4.36 0.53 4.30
C LEU A 79 3.67 0.60 5.67
N LYS A 80 3.84 1.73 6.35
CA LYS A 80 3.31 1.98 7.69
C LYS A 80 2.66 3.36 7.77
N VAL A 81 1.61 3.45 8.58
CA VAL A 81 0.98 4.71 8.98
C VAL A 81 0.89 4.74 10.50
N GLY A 82 1.72 5.59 11.12
CA GLY A 82 1.94 5.54 12.56
C GLY A 82 2.52 4.19 12.99
N GLU A 83 1.87 3.51 13.94
CA GLU A 83 2.28 2.17 14.40
C GLU A 83 1.72 1.01 13.56
N HIS A 84 0.90 1.31 12.56
CA HIS A 84 0.16 0.30 11.80
C HIS A 84 0.90 -0.10 10.53
N ASN A 85 1.18 -1.39 10.35
CA ASN A 85 1.73 -1.96 9.13
C ASN A 85 0.58 -2.30 8.16
N LEU A 86 0.47 -1.53 7.07
CA LEU A 86 -0.63 -1.67 6.14
C LEU A 86 -0.52 -2.93 5.28
N ILE A 87 0.69 -3.40 4.99
CA ILE A 87 0.90 -4.66 4.24
C ILE A 87 0.35 -5.83 5.06
N SER A 88 0.71 -5.91 6.35
CA SER A 88 0.19 -6.97 7.24
C SER A 88 -1.32 -6.91 7.40
N ILE A 89 -1.90 -5.70 7.48
CA ILE A 89 -3.36 -5.55 7.58
C ILE A 89 -4.04 -6.02 6.29
N LEU A 90 -3.55 -5.63 5.12
CA LEU A 90 -4.12 -6.03 3.84
C LEU A 90 -3.92 -7.53 3.56
N GLN A 91 -2.84 -8.14 4.05
CA GLN A 91 -2.64 -9.60 3.99
C GLN A 91 -3.75 -10.39 4.71
N GLU A 92 -4.38 -9.83 5.76
CA GLU A 92 -5.55 -10.45 6.39
C GLU A 92 -6.79 -10.49 5.48
N HIS A 93 -6.76 -9.73 4.38
CA HIS A 93 -7.82 -9.62 3.38
C HIS A 93 -7.43 -10.25 2.03
N GLU A 94 -6.42 -11.12 1.98
CA GLU A 94 -6.04 -11.83 0.75
C GLU A 94 -7.27 -12.49 0.08
N ASP A 95 -7.36 -12.33 -1.24
CA ASP A 95 -8.47 -12.77 -2.07
C ASP A 95 -9.83 -12.08 -1.84
N GLU A 96 -9.94 -11.12 -0.91
CA GLU A 96 -11.16 -10.37 -0.65
C GLU A 96 -11.26 -9.10 -1.52
N GLU A 97 -12.49 -8.70 -1.88
CA GLU A 97 -12.72 -7.38 -2.49
C GLU A 97 -12.76 -6.32 -1.40
N VAL A 98 -11.81 -5.38 -1.45
CA VAL A 98 -11.71 -4.27 -0.50
C VAL A 98 -11.76 -2.93 -1.22
N THR A 99 -12.16 -1.90 -0.47
CA THR A 99 -11.91 -0.50 -0.83
C THR A 99 -11.00 0.10 0.21
N MET A 100 -9.90 0.70 -0.24
CA MET A 100 -8.93 1.39 0.59
C MET A 100 -8.84 2.86 0.17
N PHE A 101 -8.86 3.74 1.16
CA PHE A 101 -8.71 5.18 0.99
C PHE A 101 -7.46 5.65 1.70
N VAL A 102 -6.67 6.52 1.06
CA VAL A 102 -5.49 7.15 1.65
C VAL A 102 -5.56 8.64 1.40
N SER A 103 -5.42 9.46 2.44
CA SER A 103 -5.46 10.91 2.30
C SER A 103 -4.62 11.60 3.37
N ASP A 104 -4.05 12.75 3.01
CA ASP A 104 -3.42 13.72 3.91
C ASP A 104 -4.45 14.64 4.60
N GLU A 105 -5.74 14.47 4.27
CA GLU A 105 -6.88 15.13 4.89
C GLU A 105 -7.78 14.09 5.57
N PRO A 106 -8.62 14.50 6.56
CA PRO A 106 -9.58 13.59 7.18
C PRO A 106 -10.51 12.98 6.12
N ILE A 107 -10.65 11.65 6.14
CA ILE A 107 -11.52 10.93 5.22
C ILE A 107 -12.87 10.71 5.87
N ASP A 108 -13.94 11.16 5.23
CA ASP A 108 -15.29 10.68 5.54
C ASP A 108 -15.53 9.39 4.73
N VAL A 109 -15.51 8.25 5.43
CA VAL A 109 -15.61 6.91 4.81
C VAL A 109 -17.07 6.57 4.43
N LEU A 110 -18.01 7.48 4.69
CA LEU A 110 -19.44 7.31 4.44
C LEU A 110 -19.95 7.97 3.15
N GLU A 111 -19.11 8.68 2.40
CA GLU A 111 -19.49 9.24 1.09
C GLU A 111 -19.25 8.21 -0.03
N ASP A 112 -20.23 7.31 -0.21
CA ASP A 112 -20.46 6.51 -1.43
C ASP A 112 -21.40 7.27 -2.41
#